data_AF-A0A3N5LNU4-F1
#
_entry.id   AF-A0A3N5LNU4-F1
#
_cell.length_a   1.000
_cell.length_b   1.000
_cell.length_c   1.000
_cell.angle_alpha   90.00
_cell.angle_beta   90.00
_cell.angle_gamma   90.00
#
_symmetry.space_group_name_H-M   'P 1'
#
loop_
_entity.id
_entity.type
_entity.pdbx_description
1 polymer ?
#
loop_
_entity_poly.entity_id
_entity_poly.type
_entity_poly.pdbx_seq_one_letter_code
_entity_poly.pdbx_strand_id
1 'polypeptide(L)' 'MEGPGPALAAVDGLDLGSYHLYHAARADVLLRLGRDDEAAAACRSALDLTENEAERRFLEQRLAVMTG' A
#
# COMPACT_ATOMS: atom_id res chain seq x y z
N MET A 1 -13.50 20.60 -0.55
CA MET A 1 -12.13 20.04 -0.59
C MET A 1 -12.30 18.57 -0.26
N GLU A 2 -12.49 17.73 -1.27
CA GLU A 2 -12.71 16.30 -1.05
C GLU A 2 -11.41 15.70 -0.51
N GLY A 3 -11.46 15.26 0.75
CA GLY A 3 -10.35 14.58 1.40
C GLY A 3 -10.08 13.21 0.76
N PRO A 4 -9.10 12.45 1.26
CA PRO A 4 -8.63 11.22 0.58
C PRO A 4 -9.64 10.05 0.58
N GLY A 5 -10.78 10.19 1.25
CA GLY A 5 -11.78 9.13 1.43
C GLY A 5 -12.40 8.58 0.12
N PRO A 6 -12.88 9.42 -0.81
CA PRO A 6 -13.44 8.96 -2.08
C PRO A 6 -12.40 8.27 -2.98
N ALA A 7 -11.12 8.68 -2.88
CA ALA A 7 -10.03 8.05 -3.62
C ALA A 7 -9.76 6.63 -3.12
N LEU A 8 -9.90 6.37 -1.82
CA LEU A 8 -9.73 5.03 -1.24
C LEU A 8 -10.85 4.07 -1.70
N ALA A 9 -12.10 4.53 -1.73
CA ALA A 9 -13.24 3.73 -2.18
C ALA A 9 -13.15 3.33 -3.67
N ALA A 10 -12.58 4.21 -4.52
CA ALA A 10 -12.35 3.91 -5.93
C ALA A 10 -11.25 2.86 -6.12
N VAL A 11 -10.23 2.86 -5.24
CA VAL A 11 -9.16 1.87 -5.25
C VAL A 11 -9.68 0.52 -4.76
N ASP A 12 -10.39 0.48 -3.63
CA ASP A 12 -10.95 -0.76 -3.03
C ASP A 12 -11.94 -1.50 -3.95
N GLY A 13 -12.53 -0.83 -4.94
CA GLY A 13 -13.45 -1.43 -5.91
C GLY A 13 -12.78 -2.17 -7.09
N LEU A 14 -11.45 -2.12 -7.21
CA LEU A 14 -10.72 -2.82 -8.26
C LEU A 14 -10.37 -4.23 -7.77
N ASP A 15 -10.97 -5.26 -8.39
CA ASP A 15 -10.68 -6.68 -8.13
C ASP A 15 -9.29 -7.06 -8.68
N LEU A 16 -8.27 -6.59 -7.96
CA LEU A 16 -6.84 -6.73 -8.25
C LEU A 16 -6.12 -7.35 -7.05
N GLY A 17 -6.79 -8.25 -6.32
CA GLY A 17 -6.26 -8.89 -5.09
C GLY A 17 -4.95 -9.67 -5.27
N SER A 18 -4.52 -9.91 -6.51
CA SER A 18 -3.22 -10.51 -6.88
C SER A 18 -2.24 -9.54 -7.53
N TYR A 19 -2.60 -8.25 -7.63
CA TYR A 19 -1.73 -7.21 -8.18
C TYR A 19 -1.07 -6.45 -7.03
N HIS A 20 0.17 -6.80 -6.71
CA HIS A 20 1.04 -6.10 -5.75
C HIS A 20 0.97 -4.56 -5.80
N LEU A 21 0.73 -3.96 -6.98
CA LEU A 21 0.54 -2.51 -7.16
C LEU A 21 -0.71 -1.94 -6.48
N TYR A 22 -1.79 -2.73 -6.35
CA TYR A 22 -2.98 -2.33 -5.57
C TYR A 22 -2.63 -2.15 -4.10
N HIS A 23 -1.92 -3.11 -3.52
CA HIS A 23 -1.50 -3.06 -2.13
C HIS A 23 -0.47 -1.94 -1.86
N ALA A 24 0.42 -1.65 -2.82
CA ALA A 24 1.35 -0.52 -2.75
C ALA A 24 0.62 0.84 -2.77
N ALA A 25 -0.35 1.02 -3.68
CA ALA A 25 -1.15 2.23 -3.76
C ALA A 25 -2.01 2.44 -2.50
N ARG A 26 -2.59 1.35 -1.96
CA ARG A 26 -3.33 1.39 -0.68
C ARG A 26 -2.42 1.83 0.47
N ALA A 27 -1.19 1.34 0.54
CA ALA A 27 -0.22 1.77 1.55
C ALA A 27 0.14 3.26 1.43
N ASP A 28 0.29 3.81 0.22
CA ASP A 28 0.53 5.25 0.00
C ASP A 28 -0.64 6.12 0.49
N VAL A 29 -1.88 5.71 0.21
CA VAL A 29 -3.07 6.45 0.63
C VAL A 29 -3.22 6.42 2.16
N LEU A 30 -2.95 5.27 2.78
CA LEU A 30 -3.02 5.10 4.24
C LEU A 30 -1.95 5.93 4.97
N LEU A 31 -0.74 6.03 4.42
CA LEU A 31 0.30 6.93 4.94
C LEU A 31 -0.15 8.39 4.94
N ARG A 32 -0.74 8.85 3.83
CA ARG A 32 -1.24 10.23 3.73
C ARG A 32 -2.40 10.53 4.68
N LEU A 33 -3.06 9.48 5.17
CA LEU A 33 -4.11 9.55 6.17
C LEU A 33 -3.59 9.40 7.61
N GLY A 34 -2.28 9.18 7.81
CA GLY A 34 -1.68 8.93 9.14
C GLY A 34 -2.09 7.59 9.76
N ARG A 35 -2.46 6.61 8.93
CA ARG A 35 -2.87 5.26 9.36
C ARG A 35 -1.72 4.28 9.16
N ASP A 36 -0.66 4.47 9.94
CA ASP A 36 0.64 3.83 9.69
C ASP A 36 0.61 2.30 9.86
N ASP A 37 -0.13 1.79 10.85
CA ASP A 37 -0.29 0.33 11.06
C ASP A 37 -0.97 -0.36 9.87
N GLU A 38 -1.98 0.30 9.29
CA GLU A 38 -2.71 -0.23 8.14
C GLU A 38 -1.92 -0.08 6.85
N ALA A 39 -1.14 1.00 6.72
CA ALA A 39 -0.18 1.17 5.63
C ALA A 39 0.88 0.06 5.66
N ALA A 40 1.41 -0.27 6.85
CA ALA A 40 2.37 -1.35 7.04
C ALA A 40 1.77 -2.71 6.67
N ALA A 41 0.53 -2.99 7.07
CA ALA A 41 -0.17 -4.22 6.68
C ALA A 41 -0.35 -4.33 5.16
N ALA A 42 -0.73 -3.24 4.48
CA ALA A 42 -0.85 -3.20 3.03
C ALA A 42 0.50 -3.41 2.33
N CYS A 43 1.57 -2.78 2.81
CA CYS A 43 2.92 -2.97 2.29
C CYS A 43 3.41 -4.42 2.43
N ARG A 44 3.09 -5.11 3.55
CA ARG A 44 3.41 -6.54 3.72
C ARG A 44 2.67 -7.41 2.71
N SER A 45 1.37 -7.18 2.48
CA SER A 45 0.64 -7.90 1.43
C SER A 45 1.20 -7.65 0.03
N ALA A 46 1.68 -6.44 -0.27
CA ALA A 46 2.37 -6.15 -1.53
C ALA A 46 3.68 -6.93 -1.68
N LEU A 47 4.44 -7.11 -0.58
CA LEU A 47 5.69 -7.89 -0.54
C LEU A 47 5.47 -9.39 -0.73
N ASP A 48 4.37 -9.92 -0.20
CA ASP A 48 4.02 -11.33 -0.36
C ASP A 48 3.57 -11.66 -1.78
N LEU A 49 3.03 -10.68 -2.51
CA LEU A 49 2.53 -10.82 -3.88
C LEU A 49 3.52 -10.41 -4.97
N THR A 50 4.68 -9.83 -4.62
CA THR A 50 5.70 -9.46 -5.61
C THR A 50 6.72 -10.58 -5.83
N GLU A 51 6.82 -11.03 -7.07
CA GLU A 51 7.86 -11.96 -7.54
C GLU A 51 9.10 -11.23 -8.09
N ASN A 52 9.07 -9.89 -8.12
CA ASN A 52 10.13 -9.04 -8.66
C ASN A 52 11.01 -8.48 -7.54
N GLU A 53 12.30 -8.84 -7.56
CA GLU A 53 13.26 -8.47 -6.52
C GLU A 53 13.49 -6.95 -6.41
N ALA A 54 13.37 -6.22 -7.52
CA ALA A 54 13.48 -4.75 -7.51
C ALA A 54 12.29 -4.08 -6.80
N GLU A 55 11.08 -4.59 -7.02
CA GLU A 55 9.86 -4.14 -6.35
C GLU A 55 9.87 -4.52 -4.86
N ARG A 56 10.35 -5.72 -4.52
CA ARG A 56 10.53 -6.15 -3.12
C ARG A 56 11.39 -5.16 -2.34
N ARG A 57 12.56 -4.80 -2.86
CA ARG A 57 13.48 -3.84 -2.21
C ARG A 57 12.87 -2.44 -2.07
N PHE A 58 12.05 -2.01 -3.03
CA PHE A 58 11.35 -0.73 -2.93
C PHE A 58 10.29 -0.75 -1.81
N LEU A 59 9.51 -1.83 -1.72
CA LEU A 59 8.47 -2.00 -0.71
C LEU A 59 9.04 -2.20 0.70
N GLU A 60 10.16 -2.90 0.87
CA GLU A 60 10.86 -3.05 2.15
C GLU A 60 11.37 -1.72 2.70
N GLN A 61 11.97 -0.87 1.85
CA GLN A 61 12.42 0.47 2.24
C GLN A 61 11.24 1.34 2.71
N ARG A 62 10.09 1.24 2.04
CA ARG A 62 8.88 1.97 2.45
C ARG A 62 8.33 1.46 3.78
N LEU A 63 8.30 0.14 3.98
CA LEU A 63 7.84 -0.45 5.24
C LEU A 63 8.71 0.01 6.43
N ALA A 64 10.03 0.12 6.25
CA ALA A 64 10.95 0.59 7.28
C ALA A 64 10.67 2.03 7.74
N VAL A 65 10.17 2.90 6.85
CA VAL A 65 9.75 4.27 7.19
C VAL A 65 8.44 4.30 7.97
N MET A 66 7.57 3.30 7.77
CA MET A 66 6.25 3.21 8.42
C MET A 66 6.31 2.60 9.82
N THR A 67 7.25 1.69 10.08
CA THR A 67 7.37 0.97 11.36
C THR A 67 8.41 1.58 12.32
N GLY A 68 8.93 2.76 11.99
CA GLY A 68 9.96 3.48 12.75
C GLY A 68 9.40 4.43 13.79
#